data_AF-A0A0E0FB66-F1
#
_entry.id   AF-A0A0E0FB66-F1
#
_cell.length_a   1.000
_cell.length_b   1.000
_cell.length_c   1.000
_cell.angle_alpha   90.00
_cell.angle_beta   90.00
_cell.angle_gamma   90.00
#
_symmetry.space_group_name_H-M   'P 1'
#
loop_
_entity.id
_entity.type
_entity.pdbx_description
1 polymer ?
#
loop_
_entity_poly.entity_id
_entity_poly.type
_entity_poly.pdbx_seq_one_letter_code
_entity_poly.pdbx_strand_id
1 'polypeptide(L)'
;MLSTRLSPTSHTSCCDVDTTVGGLCLPTAQLCDDCTAFVFWDAYHTSDAANQVIADRLYADMVSAGAVQPCRGTGTPPPPRVVVDGGTPSTHAAPPPKP
;
A
#
# COMPACT_ATOMS: atom_id res chain seq x y z
N MET A 1 -23.50 8.82 2.60
CA MET A 1 -22.90 8.73 1.25
C MET A 1 -21.45 9.11 1.40
N LEU A 2 -20.57 8.13 1.63
CA LEU A 2 -19.15 8.40 1.91
C LEU A 2 -18.48 8.84 0.60
N SER A 3 -17.89 10.04 0.64
CA SER A 3 -17.17 10.63 -0.47
C SER A 3 -15.79 9.96 -0.58
N THR A 4 -15.74 8.75 -1.13
CA THR A 4 -14.48 8.00 -1.35
C THR A 4 -14.11 8.01 -2.84
N ARG A 5 -14.11 9.17 -3.48
CA ARG A 5 -13.54 9.28 -4.83
C ARG A 5 -12.08 9.63 -4.69
N LEU A 6 -11.24 8.59 -4.67
CA LEU A 6 -9.82 8.74 -4.90
C LEU A 6 -9.61 9.49 -6.23
N SER A 7 -8.62 10.38 -6.30
CA SER A 7 -8.18 10.96 -7.57
C SER A 7 -7.63 9.82 -8.45
N PRO A 8 -8.25 9.52 -9.61
CA PRO A 8 -7.99 8.29 -10.34
C PRO A 8 -6.93 8.42 -11.43
N THR A 9 -6.33 9.59 -11.62
CA THR A 9 -5.44 9.88 -12.75
C THR A 9 -3.98 9.88 -12.35
N SER A 10 -3.11 9.28 -13.16
CA SER A 10 -1.65 9.31 -12.96
C SER A 10 -1.04 10.72 -13.11
N HIS A 11 -1.73 11.62 -13.82
CA HIS A 11 -1.38 13.05 -13.89
C HIS A 11 -1.70 13.83 -12.60
N THR A 12 -2.29 13.17 -11.61
CA THR A 12 -2.68 13.74 -10.32
C THR A 12 -2.42 12.67 -9.26
N SER A 13 -1.14 12.38 -9.05
CA SER A 13 -0.63 11.43 -8.04
C SER A 13 -0.44 12.10 -6.68
N CYS A 14 -0.27 11.31 -5.62
CA CYS A 14 0.03 11.88 -4.30
C CYS A 14 1.43 12.54 -4.25
N CYS A 15 2.43 11.93 -4.89
CA CYS A 15 3.74 12.53 -5.02
C CYS A 15 3.78 13.44 -6.25
N ASP A 16 4.36 14.64 -6.10
CA ASP A 16 4.64 15.53 -7.24
C ASP A 16 5.77 14.96 -8.08
N VAL A 17 5.47 14.64 -9.34
CA VAL A 17 6.38 13.95 -10.25
C VAL A 17 6.77 14.83 -11.44
N ASP A 18 8.02 14.71 -11.87
CA ASP A 18 8.48 15.29 -13.14
C ASP A 18 8.33 14.26 -14.26
N THR A 19 7.41 14.53 -15.18
CA THR A 19 7.16 13.65 -16.33
C THR A 19 8.30 13.65 -17.36
N THR A 20 9.21 14.62 -17.30
CA THR A 20 10.41 14.67 -18.17
C THR A 20 11.52 13.75 -17.66
N VAL A 21 11.56 13.47 -16.35
CA VAL A 21 12.50 12.55 -15.70
C VAL A 21 11.77 11.25 -15.31
N GLY A 22 10.91 10.77 -16.22
CA GLY A 22 10.33 9.45 -16.13
C GLY A 22 9.18 9.27 -15.16
N GLY A 23 8.67 10.32 -14.48
CA GLY A 23 7.42 10.26 -13.70
C GLY A 23 7.51 9.49 -12.38
N LEU A 24 8.72 9.30 -11.84
CA LEU A 24 8.97 8.65 -10.56
C LEU A 24 8.92 9.66 -9.40
N CYS A 25 8.49 9.21 -8.23
CA CYS A 25 8.60 9.98 -7.00
C CYS A 25 10.08 10.03 -6.55
N LEU A 26 10.71 11.20 -6.61
CA LEU A 26 12.11 11.40 -6.22
C LEU A 26 12.23 11.93 -4.78
N PRO A 27 13.38 11.79 -4.11
CA PRO A 27 13.55 12.24 -2.71
C PRO A 27 13.30 13.73 -2.45
N THR A 28 13.34 14.57 -3.50
CA THR A 28 13.08 16.01 -3.43
C THR A 28 11.62 16.37 -3.72
N ALA A 29 10.79 15.41 -4.10
CA ALA A 29 9.39 15.64 -4.42
C ALA A 29 8.56 15.98 -3.16
N GLN A 30 7.49 16.74 -3.38
CA GLN A 30 6.50 16.99 -2.35
C GLN A 30 5.42 15.91 -2.38
N LEU A 31 4.91 15.59 -1.20
CA LEU A 31 3.82 14.65 -0.99
C LEU A 31 2.52 15.40 -0.76
N CYS A 32 1.42 14.80 -1.17
CA CYS A 32 0.08 15.27 -0.91
C CYS A 32 -0.21 15.31 0.60
N ASP A 33 -1.15 16.18 1.01
CA ASP A 33 -1.54 16.32 2.42
C ASP A 33 -2.30 15.09 2.95
N ASP A 34 -2.98 14.35 2.06
CA ASP A 34 -3.75 13.15 2.39
C ASP A 34 -3.39 11.99 1.44
N CYS A 35 -2.51 11.11 1.93
CA CYS A 35 -2.08 9.91 1.21
C CYS A 35 -3.21 8.91 0.94
N THR A 36 -4.37 9.08 1.57
CA THR A 36 -5.53 8.21 1.36
C THR A 36 -6.47 8.70 0.24
N ALA A 37 -6.22 9.87 -0.35
CA ALA A 37 -7.10 10.49 -1.33
C ALA A 37 -6.75 10.18 -2.80
N PHE A 38 -5.68 9.42 -3.07
CA PHE A 38 -5.15 9.22 -4.42
C PHE A 38 -5.09 7.74 -4.80
N VAL A 39 -5.38 7.41 -6.06
CA VAL A 39 -5.18 6.05 -6.58
C VAL A 39 -3.71 5.74 -6.82
N PHE A 40 -2.94 6.76 -7.22
CA PHE A 40 -1.55 6.60 -7.62
C PHE A 40 -0.59 7.31 -6.65
N TRP A 41 0.52 6.65 -6.33
CA TRP A 41 1.63 7.23 -5.56
C TRP A 41 2.48 8.16 -6.43
N ASP A 42 2.88 7.68 -7.62
CA ASP A 42 3.59 8.43 -8.66
C ASP A 42 2.87 8.24 -10.01
N ALA A 43 3.52 8.47 -11.16
CA ALA A 43 2.83 8.33 -12.45
C ALA A 43 2.47 6.86 -12.83
N TYR A 44 2.89 5.85 -12.08
CA TYR A 44 2.73 4.43 -12.46
C TYR A 44 2.27 3.52 -11.32
N HIS A 45 2.80 3.72 -10.12
CA HIS A 45 2.57 2.84 -8.98
C HIS A 45 1.28 3.21 -8.26
N THR A 46 0.51 2.20 -7.86
CA THR A 46 -0.66 2.37 -7.00
C THR A 46 -0.25 2.84 -5.61
N SER A 47 -1.09 3.70 -5.02
CA SER A 47 -0.94 4.10 -3.63
C SER A 47 -1.29 2.95 -2.69
N ASP A 48 -0.87 3.07 -1.42
CA ASP A 48 -1.26 2.11 -0.39
C ASP A 48 -2.78 2.07 -0.20
N ALA A 49 -3.46 3.21 -0.29
CA ALA A 49 -4.93 3.27 -0.20
C ALA A 49 -5.60 2.49 -1.34
N ALA A 50 -5.11 2.62 -2.57
CA ALA A 50 -5.60 1.83 -3.69
C ALA A 50 -5.27 0.34 -3.52
N ASN A 51 -4.05 0.01 -3.07
CA ASN A 51 -3.63 -1.36 -2.82
C ASN A 51 -4.52 -2.02 -1.75
N GLN A 52 -4.91 -1.30 -0.71
CA GLN A 52 -5.84 -1.80 0.31
C GLN A 52 -7.21 -2.13 -0.28
N VAL A 53 -7.79 -1.23 -1.09
CA VAL A 53 -9.07 -1.48 -1.77
C VAL A 53 -9.00 -2.71 -2.68
N ILE A 54 -7.90 -2.84 -3.45
CA ILE A 54 -7.68 -4.00 -4.32
C ILE A 54 -7.59 -5.28 -3.50
N ALA A 55 -6.79 -5.29 -2.44
CA ALA A 55 -6.60 -6.44 -1.57
C ALA A 55 -7.90 -6.88 -0.90
N ASP A 56 -8.67 -5.93 -0.34
CA ASP A 56 -9.96 -6.20 0.30
C ASP A 56 -10.94 -6.83 -0.70
N ARG A 57 -10.96 -6.32 -1.94
CA ARG A 57 -11.86 -6.86 -2.96
C ARG A 57 -11.47 -8.26 -3.40
N LEU A 58 -10.19 -8.48 -3.69
CA LEU A 58 -9.68 -9.81 -4.06
C LEU A 58 -9.91 -10.80 -2.93
N TYR A 59 -9.69 -10.40 -1.67
CA TYR A 59 -9.94 -11.26 -0.52
C TYR A 59 -11.41 -11.63 -0.38
N ALA A 60 -12.31 -10.65 -0.47
CA ALA A 60 -13.75 -10.90 -0.41
C ALA A 60 -14.23 -11.83 -1.54
N ASP A 61 -13.70 -11.64 -2.76
CA ASP A 61 -14.03 -12.48 -3.91
C ASP A 61 -13.48 -13.91 -3.72
N MET A 62 -12.25 -14.08 -3.21
CA MET A 62 -11.69 -15.40 -2.88
C MET A 62 -12.48 -16.13 -1.79
N VAL A 63 -12.94 -15.42 -0.76
CA VAL A 63 -13.79 -15.98 0.30
C VAL A 63 -15.14 -16.40 -0.28
N SER A 64 -15.74 -15.57 -1.12
CA SER A 64 -17.03 -15.85 -1.77
C SER A 64 -16.95 -17.02 -2.74
N ALA A 65 -15.81 -17.18 -3.43
CA ALA A 65 -15.51 -18.30 -4.30
C ALA A 65 -15.15 -19.59 -3.54
N GLY A 66 -15.03 -19.55 -2.20
CA GLY A 66 -14.59 -20.68 -1.38
C GLY A 66 -13.12 -21.06 -1.58
N ALA A 67 -12.32 -20.23 -2.25
CA ALA A 67 -10.89 -20.43 -2.47
C ALA A 67 -10.05 -20.11 -1.22
N VAL A 68 -10.56 -19.24 -0.35
CA VAL A 68 -9.99 -18.92 0.96
C VAL A 68 -11.06 -19.08 2.02
N GLN A 69 -10.81 -19.92 3.02
CA GLN A 69 -11.76 -20.12 4.11
C GLN A 69 -11.44 -19.15 5.25
N PRO A 70 -12.41 -18.31 5.68
CA PRO A 70 -12.25 -17.54 6.90
C PRO A 70 -11.94 -18.49 8.05
N CYS A 71 -11.07 -18.10 8.98
CA CYS A 71 -10.82 -18.90 10.16
C CYS A 71 -12.12 -18.99 11.01
N ARG A 72 -12.92 -20.04 10.79
CA ARG A 72 -14.04 -20.40 11.65
C ARG A 72 -13.46 -21.03 12.92
N GLY A 73 -13.28 -20.20 13.94
CA GLY A 73 -12.77 -20.63 15.23
C GLY A 73 -13.70 -21.62 15.92
N THR A 74 -13.38 -22.91 15.82
CA THR A 74 -13.54 -23.91 16.92
C THR A 74 -12.31 -24.81 17.05
N GLY A 75 -11.21 -24.51 16.35
CA GLY A 75 -9.94 -25.22 16.47
C GLY A 75 -8.89 -24.29 17.04
N THR A 76 -8.16 -24.76 18.05
CA THR A 76 -6.93 -24.14 18.58
C THR A 76 -6.10 -23.57 17.43
N PRO A 77 -5.61 -22.31 17.50
CA PRO A 77 -4.79 -21.75 16.43
C PRO A 77 -3.60 -22.69 16.17
N PRO A 78 -3.20 -22.91 14.91
CA PRO A 78 -1.92 -23.54 14.65
C PRO A 78 -0.86 -22.73 15.40
N PRO A 79 0.14 -23.39 16.02
CA PRO A 79 1.21 -22.67 16.70
C PRO A 79 1.73 -21.60 15.75
N PRO A 80 2.05 -20.39 16.24
CA PRO A 80 2.59 -19.35 15.38
C PRO A 80 3.69 -20.00 14.57
N ARG A 81 3.57 -19.93 13.23
CA ARG A 81 4.73 -20.21 12.41
C ARG A 81 5.74 -19.20 12.87
N VAL A 82 6.70 -19.66 13.67
CA VAL A 82 7.98 -18.98 13.80
C VAL A 82 8.46 -18.95 12.36
N VAL A 83 8.16 -17.85 11.67
CA VAL A 83 9.08 -17.35 10.67
C VAL A 83 10.34 -17.24 11.49
N VAL A 84 11.21 -18.24 11.33
CA VAL A 84 12.58 -18.12 11.78
C VAL A 84 13.02 -16.92 10.98
N ASP A 85 13.01 -15.77 11.65
CA ASP A 85 13.56 -14.56 11.12
C ASP A 85 15.01 -14.93 10.86
N GLY A 86 15.30 -15.36 9.63
CA GLY A 86 16.62 -15.23 9.02
C GLY A 86 16.89 -13.75 8.76
N GLY A 87 16.45 -12.89 9.69
CA GLY A 87 16.63 -11.47 9.76
C GLY A 87 18.12 -11.23 9.92
N THR A 88 18.78 -11.13 8.78
CA THR A 88 19.91 -10.22 8.69
C THR A 88 19.34 -8.85 9.08
N PRO A 89 19.87 -8.16 10.08
CA PRO A 89 19.37 -6.84 10.46
C PRO A 89 19.48 -5.91 9.25
N SER A 90 18.34 -5.48 8.69
CA SER A 90 18.34 -4.35 7.78
C SER A 90 18.64 -3.11 8.60
N THR A 91 19.89 -2.67 8.54
CA THR A 91 20.39 -1.42 9.15
C THR A 91 19.95 -0.21 8.32
N HIS A 92 18.66 -0.09 8.00
CA HIS A 92 18.12 1.16 7.51
C HIS A 92 18.09 2.16 8.67
N ALA A 93 19.21 2.85 8.84
CA ALA A 93 19.35 3.99 9.71
C ALA A 93 18.27 5.02 9.35
N ALA A 94 17.60 5.57 10.37
CA ALA A 94 16.68 6.66 10.20
C ALA A 94 17.36 7.82 9.45
N PRO A 95 16.69 8.49 8.49
CA PRO A 95 17.23 9.67 7.86
C PRO A 95 17.50 10.75 8.92
N PRO A 96 18.59 11.52 8.79
CA PRO A 96 18.91 12.57 9.75
C PRO A 96 17.79 13.63 9.79
N PRO A 97 17.53 14.26 10.95
CA PRO A 97 16.59 15.37 11.03
C PRO A 97 17.02 16.47 10.07
N LYS A 98 16.07 16.98 9.28
CA LYS A 98 16.31 18.13 8.39
C LYS A 98 16.61 19.38 9.23
N PRO A 99 17.46 20.31 8.73
CA PRO A 99 17.82 21.55 9.42
C PRO A 99 16.61 22.44 9.72
#